data_AF-A0A6I2W473-F1
#
_entry.id   AF-A0A6I2W473-F1
#
_cell.length_a   1.000
_cell.length_b   1.000
_cell.length_c   1.000
_cell.angle_alpha   90.00
_cell.angle_beta   90.00
_cell.angle_gamma   90.00
#
_symmetry.space_group_name_H-M   'P 1'
#
loop_
_entity.id
_entity.type
_entity.pdbx_description
1 polymer ?
#
loop_
_entity_poly.entity_id
_entity_poly.type
_entity_poly.pdbx_seq_one_letter_code
_entity_poly.pdbx_strand_id
1 'polypeptide(L)'
;MSEIFFPLDQNDLSFTASGGSSVRRTILPSGVRVLTENVPGAQSASVSFSVAVGSRDETNGHFGSTHFLEHLLFKGTTKRT
;
A
#
# COMPACT_ATOMS: atom_id res chain seq x y z
N MET A 1 -8.97 -22.65 -5.40
CA MET A 1 -8.16 -21.61 -4.75
C MET A 1 -8.45 -21.68 -3.27
N SER A 2 -7.45 -21.89 -2.42
CA SER A 2 -7.62 -21.75 -0.97
C SER A 2 -7.75 -20.26 -0.64
N GLU A 3 -8.79 -19.88 0.09
CA GLU A 3 -8.86 -18.52 0.65
C GLU A 3 -7.68 -18.31 1.61
N ILE A 4 -7.01 -17.17 1.49
CA ILE A 4 -5.93 -16.78 2.40
C ILE A 4 -6.53 -15.79 3.39
N PHE A 5 -6.66 -16.21 4.64
CA PHE A 5 -7.20 -15.38 5.70
C PHE A 5 -6.17 -14.31 6.11
N PHE A 6 -6.58 -13.04 6.10
CA PHE A 6 -5.77 -11.89 6.49
C PHE A 6 -6.41 -11.17 7.70
N PRO A 7 -6.28 -11.72 8.91
CA PRO A 7 -6.83 -11.11 10.13
C PRO A 7 -6.26 -9.71 10.33
N LEU A 8 -7.07 -8.70 10.65
CA LEU A 8 -6.56 -7.31 10.80
C LEU A 8 -5.84 -7.06 12.13
N ASP A 9 -6.02 -7.95 13.10
CA ASP A 9 -5.48 -7.92 14.46
C ASP A 9 -4.10 -8.59 14.60
N GLN A 10 -3.63 -9.29 13.56
CA GLN A 10 -2.34 -9.95 13.57
C GLN A 10 -1.23 -9.05 12.97
N ASN A 11 -0.30 -8.61 13.82
CA ASN A 11 0.75 -7.65 13.42
C ASN A 11 1.80 -8.22 12.45
N ASP A 12 2.03 -9.53 12.46
CA ASP A 12 2.96 -10.21 11.55
C ASP A 12 2.34 -11.50 11.00
N LEU A 13 2.29 -11.61 9.68
CA LEU A 13 1.76 -12.77 8.96
C LEU A 13 2.69 -13.08 7.79
N SER A 14 3.03 -14.35 7.58
CA SER A 14 3.78 -14.80 6.42
C SER A 14 3.18 -16.08 5.84
N PHE A 15 3.15 -16.19 4.52
CA PHE A 15 2.69 -17.40 3.81
C PHE A 15 3.33 -17.50 2.41
N THR A 16 3.29 -18.70 1.83
CA THR A 16 3.73 -18.95 0.46
C THR A 16 2.55 -18.80 -0.49
N ALA A 17 2.69 -17.91 -1.47
CA ALA A 17 1.73 -17.73 -2.55
C ALA A 17 2.08 -18.63 -3.76
N SER A 18 1.24 -18.58 -4.80
CA SER A 18 1.47 -19.30 -6.06
C SER A 18 2.84 -18.96 -6.65
N GLY A 19 3.47 -19.94 -7.32
CA GLY A 19 4.78 -19.73 -7.96
C GLY A 19 5.97 -19.70 -6.98
N GLY A 20 5.77 -20.10 -5.72
CA GLY A 20 6.83 -20.12 -4.71
C GLY A 20 7.16 -18.74 -4.13
N SER A 21 6.35 -17.72 -4.44
CA SER A 21 6.49 -16.40 -3.85
C SER A 21 6.25 -16.45 -2.34
N SER A 22 7.00 -15.65 -1.60
CA SER A 22 6.78 -15.48 -0.15
C SER A 22 6.17 -14.12 0.11
N VAL A 23 4.99 -14.12 0.74
CA VAL A 23 4.26 -12.91 1.12
C VAL A 23 4.39 -12.71 2.62
N ARG A 24 4.70 -11.48 3.03
CA ARG A 24 4.73 -11.07 4.42
C ARG A 24 3.97 -9.76 4.61
N ARG A 25 3.17 -9.70 5.66
CA ARG A 25 2.52 -8.48 6.13
C ARG A 25 3.07 -8.10 7.49
N THR A 26 3.41 -6.83 7.67
CA THR A 26 3.84 -6.26 8.95
C THR A 26 3.06 -4.99 9.25
N ILE A 27 2.63 -4.82 10.50
CA ILE A 27 2.13 -3.55 11.04
C ILE A 27 3.27 -2.89 11.80
N LEU A 28 3.75 -1.75 11.32
CA LEU A 28 4.83 -0.99 11.95
C LEU A 28 4.33 -0.30 13.24
N PRO A 29 5.22 0.10 14.17
CA PRO A 29 4.83 0.84 15.37
C PRO A 29 4.07 2.16 15.08
N SER A 30 4.24 2.73 13.90
CA SER A 30 3.47 3.89 13.43
C SER A 30 2.03 3.58 13.03
N GLY A 31 1.63 2.31 13.01
CA GLY A 31 0.34 1.83 12.48
C GLY A 31 0.33 1.61 10.97
N VAL A 32 1.41 1.95 10.25
CA VAL A 32 1.50 1.70 8.80
C VAL A 32 1.57 0.20 8.53
N ARG A 33 0.73 -0.26 7.62
CA ARG A 33 0.71 -1.65 7.15
C ARG A 33 1.58 -1.78 5.91
N VAL A 34 2.51 -2.73 5.95
CA VAL A 34 3.41 -3.04 4.84
C VAL A 34 3.13 -4.46 4.39
N LEU A 35 2.85 -4.64 3.10
CA LEU A 35 2.77 -5.94 2.44
C LEU A 35 3.96 -6.06 1.49
N THR A 36 4.75 -7.10 1.67
CA THR A 36 5.89 -7.41 0.81
C THR A 36 5.69 -8.78 0.19
N GLU A 37 5.99 -8.90 -1.09
CA GLU A 37 6.06 -10.17 -1.79
C GLU A 37 7.43 -10.32 -2.43
N ASN A 38 8.13 -11.41 -2.10
CA ASN A 38 9.33 -11.81 -2.83
C ASN A 38 8.94 -12.86 -3.88
N VAL A 39 9.10 -12.51 -5.15
CA VAL A 39 8.77 -13.34 -6.31
C VAL A 39 10.08 -13.84 -6.96
N PRO A 40 10.43 -15.13 -6.81
CA PRO A 40 11.64 -15.67 -7.40
C PRO A 40 11.72 -15.43 -8.92
N GLY A 41 12.82 -14.85 -9.39
CA GLY A 41 13.06 -14.59 -10.81
C GLY A 41 12.46 -13.29 -11.36
N ALA A 42 11.78 -12.47 -10.55
CA ALA A 42 11.32 -11.15 -10.98
C ALA A 42 12.49 -10.21 -11.28
N GLN A 43 12.47 -9.56 -12.45
CA GLN A 43 13.50 -8.60 -12.88
C GLN A 43 13.10 -7.12 -12.63
N SER A 44 11.91 -6.90 -12.07
CA SER A 44 11.40 -5.59 -11.72
C SER A 44 10.78 -5.64 -10.32
N ALA A 45 10.68 -4.47 -9.70
CA ALA A 45 9.95 -4.28 -8.46
C ALA A 45 8.81 -3.29 -8.70
N SER A 46 7.68 -3.53 -8.05
CA SER A 46 6.58 -2.59 -7.97
C SER A 46 6.41 -2.14 -6.53
N VAL A 47 6.02 -0.88 -6.35
CA VAL A 47 5.66 -0.34 -5.05
C VAL A 47 4.37 0.45 -5.23
N SER A 48 3.42 0.22 -4.33
CA SER A 48 2.20 0.99 -4.25
C SER A 48 2.03 1.53 -2.84
N PHE A 49 1.39 2.70 -2.76
CA PHE A 49 0.98 3.31 -1.50
C PHE A 49 -0.51 3.54 -1.57
N SER A 50 -1.20 3.31 -0.46
CA SER A 50 -2.64 3.56 -0.37
C SER A 50 -2.93 4.27 0.93
N VAL A 51 -3.66 5.37 0.84
CA VAL A 51 -4.17 6.13 1.97
C VAL A 51 -5.68 5.92 1.97
N ALA A 52 -6.25 5.59 3.14
CA ALA A 52 -7.69 5.34 3.27
C ALA A 52 -8.50 6.64 3.34
N VAL A 53 -8.25 7.55 2.38
CA VAL A 53 -8.90 8.85 2.20
C VAL A 53 -9.08 9.09 0.71
N GLY A 54 -10.23 9.60 0.30
CA GLY A 54 -10.52 9.97 -1.08
C GLY A 54 -11.68 10.95 -1.20
N SER A 55 -12.26 11.07 -2.39
CA SER A 55 -13.31 12.05 -2.67
C SER A 55 -14.54 11.94 -1.75
N ARG A 56 -14.83 10.74 -1.24
CA ARG A 56 -15.89 10.49 -0.25
C ARG A 56 -15.68 11.26 1.06
N ASP A 57 -14.44 11.57 1.39
CA ASP A 57 -14.05 12.24 2.64
C ASP A 57 -13.94 13.76 2.47
N GLU A 58 -14.26 14.29 1.28
CA GLU A 58 -14.25 15.73 1.00
C GLU A 58 -15.45 16.45 1.61
N THR A 59 -15.26 17.73 1.93
CA THR A 59 -16.30 18.62 2.49
C THR A 59 -16.75 19.67 1.45
N ASN A 60 -17.92 20.26 1.68
CA ASN A 60 -18.46 21.30 0.80
C ASN A 60 -17.44 22.43 0.59
N GLY A 61 -17.22 22.81 -0.67
CA GLY A 61 -16.23 23.81 -1.06
C GLY A 61 -14.83 23.26 -1.34
N HIS A 62 -14.59 21.96 -1.13
CA HIS A 62 -13.29 21.30 -1.34
C HIS A 62 -13.35 20.13 -2.33
N PHE A 63 -14.39 20.07 -3.17
CA PHE A 63 -14.55 18.98 -4.13
C PHE A 63 -13.38 18.90 -5.12
N GLY A 64 -12.81 17.71 -5.26
CA GLY A 64 -11.64 17.44 -6.09
C GLY A 64 -10.30 17.69 -5.40
N SER A 65 -10.29 18.11 -4.14
CA SER A 65 -9.05 18.34 -3.37
C SER A 65 -8.21 17.09 -3.18
N THR A 66 -8.80 15.91 -2.93
CA THR A 66 -8.03 14.67 -2.75
C THR A 66 -7.38 14.22 -4.05
N HIS A 67 -8.10 14.36 -5.16
CA HIS A 67 -7.57 14.07 -6.50
C HIS A 67 -6.51 15.09 -6.91
N PHE A 68 -6.74 16.38 -6.63
CA PHE A 68 -5.75 17.41 -6.91
C PHE A 68 -4.45 17.17 -6.12
N LEU A 69 -4.56 16.80 -4.85
CA LEU A 69 -3.40 16.42 -4.02
C LEU A 69 -2.64 15.22 -4.61
N GLU A 70 -3.34 14.20 -5.10
CA GLU A 70 -2.73 13.03 -5.76
C GLU A 70 -1.82 13.45 -6.93
N HIS A 71 -2.26 14.38 -7.78
CA HIS A 71 -1.42 14.91 -8.87
C HIS A 71 -0.19 15.65 -8.35
N LEU A 72 -0.33 16.40 -7.24
CA LEU A 72 0.77 17.16 -6.66
C LEU A 72 1.85 16.27 -6.05
N LEU A 73 1.54 15.03 -5.64
CA LEU A 73 2.54 14.09 -5.12
C LEU A 73 3.66 13.79 -6.13
N PHE A 74 3.41 14.01 -7.43
CA PHE A 74 4.39 13.81 -8.49
C PHE A 74 5.15 15.08 -8.90
N LYS A 75 4.83 16.24 -8.30
CA LYS A 75 5.45 17.53 -8.66
C LYS A 75 6.78 17.83 -7.96
N GLY A 76 7.25 16.91 -7.14
CA GLY A 76 8.54 17.02 -6.45
C GLY A 76 8.40 17.15 -4.94
N THR A 77 9.53 16.94 -4.25
CA THR A 77 9.69 17.07 -2.80
C THR A 77 10.95 17.87 -2.51
N THR A 78 11.14 18.31 -1.26
CA THR A 78 12.37 19.02 -0.85
C THR A 78 13.66 18.25 -1.15
N LYS A 79 13.60 16.92 -1.31
CA LYS A 79 14.75 16.05 -1.57
C LYS A 79 14.85 15.55 -3.02
N ARG A 80 13.86 15.84 -3.88
CA ARG A 80 13.83 15.38 -5.28
C ARG A 80 12.93 16.30 -6.11
N THR A 81 13.52 17.00 -7.08
CA THR A 81 12.84 17.85 -8.07
C THR A 81 12.73 17.16 -9.41
#